data_AF-A0A966S681-F1
#
_entry.id   AF-A0A966S681-F1
#
_cell.length_a   1.000
_cell.length_b   1.000
_cell.length_c   1.000
_cell.angle_alpha   90.00
_cell.angle_beta   90.00
_cell.angle_gamma   90.00
#
_symmetry.space_group_name_H-M   'P 1'
#
loop_
_entity.id
_entity.type
_entity.pdbx_description
1 polymer ?
#
loop_
_entity_poly.entity_id
_entity_poly.type
_entity_poly.pdbx_seq_one_letter_code
_entity_poly.pdbx_strand_id
1 'polypeptide(L)' 'MEYDDLADLLGKMGNEQRTRVLESMDEDDADTMRQLLSWPDGTAGALMTPELIVLSPE' A
#
# COMPACT_ATOMS: atom_id res chain seq x y z
N MET A 1 -4.06 10.34 5.15
CA MET A 1 -2.75 9.87 4.65
C MET A 1 -3.07 8.98 3.49
N GLU A 2 -2.37 9.13 2.38
CA GLU A 2 -2.60 8.32 1.19
C GLU A 2 -1.96 6.93 1.37
N TYR A 3 -2.41 5.95 0.60
CA TYR A 3 -1.96 4.55 0.73
C TYR A 3 -0.48 4.37 0.33
N ASP A 4 0.02 5.18 -0.58
CA ASP A 4 1.43 5.20 -0.99
C ASP A 4 2.33 5.67 0.16
N ASP A 5 2.01 6.78 0.83
CA ASP A 5 2.72 7.30 2.00
C ASP A 5 2.82 6.26 3.13
N LEU A 6 1.73 5.52 3.36
CA LEU A 6 1.67 4.46 4.36
C LEU A 6 2.54 3.25 3.97
N ALA A 7 2.47 2.83 2.69
CA ALA A 7 3.32 1.77 2.17
C ALA A 7 4.81 2.14 2.31
N ASP A 8 5.16 3.39 2.04
CA ASP A 8 6.49 3.95 2.19
C ASP A 8 7.01 3.88 3.63
N LEU A 9 6.14 4.18 4.60
CA LEU A 9 6.46 4.08 6.02
C LEU A 9 6.63 2.62 6.46
N LEU A 10 5.70 1.75 6.05
CA LEU A 10 5.74 0.33 6.38
C LEU A 10 6.95 -0.38 5.77
N GLY A 11 7.37 0.00 4.55
CA GLY A 11 8.55 -0.53 3.88
C GLY A 11 9.85 -0.24 4.62
N LYS A 12 9.90 0.84 5.40
CA LYS A 12 11.06 1.24 6.22
C LYS A 12 11.07 0.57 7.61
N MET A 13 10.00 -0.14 7.99
CA MET A 13 9.91 -0.84 9.28
C MET A 13 10.57 -2.23 9.24
N GLY A 14 10.97 -2.72 10.42
CA GLY A 14 11.35 -4.12 10.58
C GLY A 14 10.16 -5.07 10.39
N ASN A 15 10.42 -6.30 9.95
CA ASN A 15 9.38 -7.30 9.62
C ASN A 15 8.34 -7.48 10.74
N GLU A 16 8.78 -7.65 11.99
CA GLU A 16 7.88 -7.88 13.13
C GLU A 16 6.99 -6.66 13.45
N GLN A 17 7.50 -5.44 13.26
CA GLN A 17 6.71 -4.23 13.49
C GLN A 17 5.69 -4.04 12.36
N ARG A 18 6.12 -4.23 11.10
CA ARG A 18 5.24 -4.18 9.93
C ARG A 18 4.10 -5.19 10.04
N THR A 19 4.41 -6.44 10.41
CA THR A 19 3.38 -7.49 10.59
C THR A 19 2.33 -7.08 11.62
N ARG A 20 2.75 -6.58 12.79
CA ARG A 20 1.81 -6.12 13.83
C ARG A 20 0.91 -4.97 13.37
N VAL A 21 1.43 -4.05 12.56
CA VAL A 21 0.62 -2.95 12.01
C VAL A 21 -0.39 -3.49 11.00
N LEU A 22 0.03 -4.35 10.07
CA LEU A 22 -0.86 -4.98 9.09
C LEU A 22 -1.95 -5.84 9.74
N GLU A 23 -1.65 -6.52 10.84
CA GLU A 23 -2.63 -7.31 11.61
C GLU A 23 -3.65 -6.45 12.39
N SER A 24 -3.34 -5.16 12.60
CA SER A 24 -4.23 -4.20 13.26
C SER A 24 -5.13 -3.41 12.29
N MET A 25 -4.89 -3.57 10.98
CA MET A 25 -5.69 -2.95 9.93
C MET A 25 -6.90 -3.81 9.58
N ASP A 26 -7.92 -3.19 9.00
CA ASP A 26 -9.01 -3.93 8.34
C ASP A 26 -8.44 -4.78 7.19
N GLU A 27 -9.06 -5.91 6.90
CA GLU A 27 -8.52 -6.91 5.97
C GLU A 27 -8.32 -6.33 4.55
N ASP A 28 -9.28 -5.55 4.06
CA ASP A 28 -9.23 -4.89 2.74
C ASP A 28 -8.07 -3.88 2.63
N ASP A 29 -7.84 -3.11 3.70
CA ASP A 29 -6.73 -2.15 3.77
C ASP A 29 -5.39 -2.88 3.84
N ALA A 30 -5.31 -3.94 4.64
CA ALA A 30 -4.11 -4.75 4.77
C ALA A 30 -3.74 -5.42 3.45
N ASP A 31 -4.72 -5.90 2.69
CA ASP A 31 -4.51 -6.48 1.36
C ASP A 31 -4.00 -5.45 0.36
N THR A 32 -4.56 -4.24 0.37
CA THR A 32 -4.06 -3.11 -0.42
C THR A 32 -2.59 -2.81 -0.07
N MET A 33 -2.24 -2.79 1.22
CA MET A 33 -0.85 -2.61 1.67
C MET A 33 0.08 -3.74 1.23
N ARG A 34 -0.35 -5.00 1.33
CA ARG A 34 0.43 -6.16 0.85
C ARG A 34 0.70 -6.05 -0.65
N GLN A 35 -0.27 -5.59 -1.42
CA GLN A 35 -0.11 -5.36 -2.85
C GLN A 35 0.92 -4.27 -3.13
N LEU A 36 0.82 -3.10 -2.48
CA LEU A 36 1.77 -1.99 -2.69
C LEU A 36 3.20 -2.38 -2.28
N LEU A 37 3.36 -3.06 -1.15
CA LEU A 37 4.66 -3.54 -0.65
C LEU A 37 5.28 -4.67 -1.48
N SER A 38 4.52 -5.28 -2.41
CA SER A 38 5.03 -6.33 -3.30
C SER A 38 5.79 -5.78 -4.50
N TRP A 39 5.58 -4.51 -4.84
CA TRP A 39 6.27 -3.86 -5.96
C TRP A 39 7.70 -3.50 -5.57
N PRO A 40 8.70 -3.79 -6.42
CA PRO A 40 10.06 -3.35 -6.17
C PRO A 40 10.17 -1.82 -6.12
N ASP A 41 11.03 -1.32 -5.25
CA ASP A 41 11.34 0.11 -5.14
C ASP A 41 11.74 0.72 -6.49
N GLY A 42 11.27 1.94 -6.74
CA GLY A 42 11.55 2.69 -7.98
C GLY A 42 10.74 2.23 -9.20
N THR A 43 9.82 1.27 -9.03
CA THR A 43 8.84 0.94 -10.07
C THR A 43 7.63 1.88 -10.02
N ALA A 44 6.91 2.01 -11.13
CA ALA A 44 5.66 2.76 -11.16
C ALA A 44 4.63 2.23 -10.13
N GLY A 45 4.61 0.91 -9.90
CA GLY A 45 3.72 0.29 -8.90
C GLY A 45 4.05 0.65 -7.46
N ALA A 46 5.32 0.95 -7.16
CA ALA A 46 5.75 1.38 -5.83
C ALA A 46 5.52 2.88 -5.57
N LEU A 47 5.21 3.67 -6.61
CA LEU A 47 5.02 5.12 -6.54
C LEU A 47 3.57 5.58 -6.79
N MET A 48 2.65 4.64 -7.02
CA MET A 48 1.26 4.94 -7.37
C MET A 48 0.33 4.78 -6.18
N THR A 49 -0.74 5.58 -6.16
CA THR A 49 -1.88 5.40 -5.25
C THR A 49 -2.91 4.45 -5.90
N PRO A 50 -3.44 3.45 -5.18
CA PRO A 50 -4.39 2.46 -5.72
C PRO A 50 -5.82 3.00 -5.93
N GLU A 51 -6.12 4.21 -5.44
CA GLU A 51 -7.42 4.85 -5.66
C GLU A 51 -7.58 5.28 -7.12
N LEU A 52 -8.56 4.68 -7.80
CA LEU A 52 -8.86 4.95 -9.20
C LEU A 52 -10.23 5.62 -9.34
N ILE A 53 -10.27 6.74 -10.06
CA ILE A 53 -11.52 7.34 -10.51
C ILE A 53 -11.74 6.92 -11.96
N VAL A 54 -12.70 6.03 -12.19
CA VAL A 54 -13.06 5.53 -13.52
C VAL A 54 -14.29 6.25 -14.04
N LEU A 55 -14.17 6.90 -15.20
CA LEU A 55 -15.28 7.57 -15.89
C LEU A 55 -15.75 6.71 -17.07
N SER A 56 -17.06 6.70 -17.31
CA SER A 56 -17.63 6.09 -18.52
C SER A 56 -17.45 7.02 -19.72
N PRO A 57 -17.17 6.49 -20.93
CA PRO A 57 -17.20 7.31 -22.15
C PRO A 57 -18.63 7.82 -22.40
N GLU A 58 -18.77 9.10 -22.74
CA GLU A 58 -20.05 9.71 -23.16
C GLU A 58 -20.52 9.19 -24.53
#